data_AF-A0A7Y7D1P0-F1
#
_entry.id   AF-A0A7Y7D1P0-F1
#
_cell.length_a   1.000
_cell.length_b   1.000
_cell.length_c   1.000
_cell.angle_alpha   90.00
_cell.angle_beta   90.00
_cell.angle_gamma   90.00
#
_symmetry.space_group_name_H-M   'P 1'
#
loop_
_entity.id
_entity.type
_entity.pdbx_description
1 polymer ?
#
loop_
_entity_poly.entity_id
_entity_poly.type
_entity_poly.pdbx_seq_one_letter_code
_entity_poly.pdbx_strand_id
1 'polypeptide(L)'
;MDENIASVYIRIIDKVASIGKIIAWTFFAFIISEPLTEVVRHLSGEETTIDVAIKWFTSSGTGITVLLSIVLNVVCLIWALWERHLRHQKTIYLCGYIKELETKIDKNRSGSGITPKGTTHPKDE
;
A
#
# COMPACT_ATOMS: atom_id res chain seq x y z
N MET A 1 52.80 -27.80 -44.02
CA MET A 1 52.88 -28.05 -42.56
C MET A 1 52.41 -26.83 -41.76
N ASP A 2 52.38 -25.63 -42.37
CA ASP A 2 52.04 -24.38 -41.69
C ASP A 2 50.54 -24.11 -41.45
N GLU A 3 49.63 -24.64 -42.29
CA GLU A 3 48.17 -24.44 -42.10
C GLU A 3 47.64 -25.05 -40.81
N ASN A 4 48.19 -26.19 -40.37
CA ASN A 4 47.74 -26.87 -39.17
C ASN A 4 48.14 -26.09 -37.91
N ILE A 5 49.34 -25.48 -37.94
CA ILE A 5 49.87 -24.65 -36.85
C ILE A 5 49.03 -23.37 -36.71
N ALA A 6 48.71 -22.69 -37.81
CA ALA A 6 47.89 -21.48 -37.80
C ALA A 6 46.48 -21.71 -37.21
N SER A 7 45.85 -22.85 -37.53
CA SER A 7 44.53 -23.20 -37.02
C SER A 7 44.50 -23.46 -35.50
N VAL A 8 45.60 -23.97 -34.94
CA VAL A 8 45.76 -24.21 -33.50
C VAL A 8 45.92 -22.89 -32.76
N TYR A 9 46.70 -21.95 -33.31
CA TYR A 9 46.86 -20.61 -32.71
C TYR A 9 45.55 -19.83 -32.65
N ILE A 10 44.74 -19.84 -33.71
CA ILE A 10 43.44 -19.15 -33.74
C ILE A 10 42.51 -19.71 -32.66
N ARG A 11 42.44 -21.05 -32.49
CA ARG A 11 41.62 -21.69 -31.44
C ARG A 11 42.06 -21.35 -30.02
N ILE A 12 43.36 -21.16 -29.79
CA ILE A 12 43.89 -20.75 -28.47
C ILE A 12 43.51 -19.30 -28.18
N ILE A 13 43.67 -18.41 -29.17
CA ILE A 13 43.30 -16.99 -29.04
C ILE A 13 41.81 -16.84 -28.75
N ASP A 14 40.94 -17.57 -29.46
CA ASP A 14 39.50 -17.53 -29.23
C ASP A 14 39.11 -18.04 -27.84
N LYS A 15 39.77 -19.09 -27.34
CA LYS A 15 39.54 -19.61 -25.98
C LYS A 15 39.94 -18.58 -24.92
N VAL A 16 41.12 -17.97 -25.06
CA VAL A 16 41.60 -16.92 -24.16
C VAL A 16 40.67 -15.70 -24.17
N ALA A 17 40.21 -15.28 -25.35
CA ALA A 17 39.23 -14.20 -25.49
C ALA A 17 37.89 -14.55 -24.83
N SER A 18 37.42 -15.80 -24.94
CA SER A 18 36.19 -16.25 -24.28
C SER A 18 36.30 -16.26 -22.75
N ILE A 19 37.45 -16.69 -22.22
CA ILE A 19 37.73 -16.71 -20.77
C ILE A 19 37.79 -15.27 -20.25
N GLY A 20 38.45 -14.36 -20.98
CA GLY A 20 38.48 -12.94 -20.63
C GLY A 20 37.08 -12.32 -20.57
N LYS A 21 36.19 -12.69 -21.49
CA LYS A 21 34.78 -12.24 -21.46
C LYS A 21 34.03 -12.77 -20.25
N ILE A 22 34.17 -14.05 -19.91
CA ILE A 22 33.51 -14.65 -18.74
C ILE A 22 33.97 -13.95 -17.46
N ILE A 23 35.28 -13.72 -17.31
CA ILE A 23 35.83 -13.01 -16.16
C ILE A 23 35.27 -11.59 -16.07
N ALA A 24 35.25 -10.85 -17.18
CA ALA A 24 34.70 -9.51 -17.22
C ALA A 24 33.20 -9.47 -16.85
N TRP A 25 32.40 -10.40 -17.34
CA TRP A 25 30.98 -10.50 -17.00
C TRP A 25 30.76 -10.86 -15.52
N THR A 26 31.56 -11.77 -14.96
CA THR A 26 31.47 -12.11 -13.53
C THR A 26 31.86 -10.93 -12.64
N PHE A 27 32.88 -10.16 -13.02
CA PHE A 27 33.31 -8.97 -12.30
C PHE A 27 32.28 -7.84 -12.38
N PHE A 28 31.69 -7.64 -13.56
CA PHE A 28 30.60 -6.70 -13.76
C PHE A 28 29.35 -7.06 -12.94
N ALA A 29 28.97 -8.34 -12.91
CA ALA A 29 27.87 -8.82 -12.08
C ALA A 29 28.11 -8.61 -10.58
N PHE A 30 29.34 -8.83 -10.12
CA PHE A 30 29.74 -8.62 -8.72
C PHE A 30 29.71 -7.14 -8.30
N ILE A 31 30.20 -6.24 -9.15
CA ILE A 31 30.14 -4.78 -8.87
C ILE A 31 28.69 -4.29 -8.80
N ILE A 32 27.82 -4.87 -9.62
CA ILE A 32 26.41 -4.45 -9.71
C ILE A 32 25.55 -5.08 -8.61
N SER A 33 25.88 -6.28 -8.11
CA SER A 33 25.07 -6.96 -7.10
C SER A 33 25.02 -6.21 -5.77
N GLU A 34 26.14 -5.67 -5.31
CA GLU A 34 26.23 -4.92 -4.04
C GLU A 34 25.24 -3.74 -3.98
N PRO A 35 25.28 -2.75 -4.90
CA PRO A 35 24.34 -1.63 -4.87
C PRO A 35 22.89 -2.05 -5.18
N LEU A 36 22.67 -3.12 -5.96
CA LEU A 36 21.32 -3.63 -6.20
C LEU A 36 20.70 -4.21 -4.93
N THR A 37 21.48 -4.89 -4.09
CA THR A 37 20.96 -5.38 -2.80
C THR A 37 20.58 -4.23 -1.87
N GLU A 38 21.35 -3.14 -1.87
CA GLU A 38 21.05 -1.94 -1.07
C GLU A 38 19.81 -1.20 -1.59
N VAL A 39 19.66 -1.08 -2.91
CA VAL A 39 18.47 -0.48 -3.55
C VAL A 39 17.23 -1.35 -3.31
N VAL A 40 17.32 -2.67 -3.41
CA VAL A 40 16.22 -3.59 -3.09
C VAL A 40 15.88 -3.52 -1.60
N ARG A 41 16.87 -3.42 -0.72
CA ARG A 41 16.67 -3.24 0.72
C ARG A 41 15.94 -1.94 1.02
N HIS A 42 16.33 -0.83 0.40
CA HIS A 42 15.63 0.46 0.55
C HIS A 42 14.26 0.50 -0.13
N LEU A 43 14.06 -0.21 -1.26
CA LEU A 43 12.74 -0.34 -1.91
C LEU A 43 11.79 -1.28 -1.15
N SER A 44 12.33 -2.27 -0.43
CA SER A 44 11.53 -3.31 0.23
C SER A 44 10.84 -2.87 1.53
N GLY A 45 11.09 -1.65 2.02
CA GLY A 45 10.48 -1.15 3.26
C GLY A 45 10.89 -1.89 4.54
N GLU A 46 11.83 -2.83 4.45
CA GLU A 46 12.32 -3.60 5.60
C GLU A 46 12.98 -2.70 6.64
N GLU A 47 13.76 -1.70 6.22
CA GLU A 47 14.39 -0.76 7.16
C GLU A 47 13.33 -0.02 7.97
N THR A 48 12.20 0.39 7.39
CA THR A 48 11.15 1.08 8.15
C THR A 48 10.47 0.14 9.14
N THR A 49 10.24 -1.11 8.76
CA THR A 49 9.49 -2.06 9.60
C THR A 49 10.36 -2.63 10.72
N ILE A 50 11.62 -2.97 10.41
CA ILE A 50 12.61 -3.48 11.36
C ILE A 50 13.10 -2.35 12.26
N ASP A 51 13.33 -1.14 11.75
CA ASP A 51 13.75 0.00 12.59
C ASP A 51 12.59 0.47 13.50
N VAL A 52 11.33 0.40 13.04
CA VAL A 52 10.16 0.60 13.91
C VAL A 52 10.05 -0.50 14.97
N ALA A 53 10.27 -1.77 14.60
CA ALA A 53 10.22 -2.90 15.54
C ALA A 53 11.38 -2.85 16.57
N ILE A 54 12.60 -2.52 16.15
CA ILE A 54 13.75 -2.39 17.04
C ILE A 54 13.59 -1.17 17.94
N LYS A 55 13.12 -0.03 17.41
CA LYS A 55 12.79 1.15 18.22
C LYS A 55 11.64 0.88 19.20
N TRP A 56 10.69 0.02 18.83
CA TRP A 56 9.61 -0.45 19.69
C TRP A 56 10.13 -1.27 20.88
N PHE A 57 11.09 -2.18 20.65
CA PHE A 57 11.63 -3.04 21.71
C PHE A 57 12.75 -2.41 22.54
N THR A 58 13.51 -1.45 21.99
CA THR A 58 14.81 -1.05 22.56
C THR A 58 14.81 0.36 23.15
N SER A 59 13.84 1.21 22.80
CA SER A 59 13.92 2.63 23.16
C SER A 59 13.02 2.99 24.35
N SER A 60 13.63 3.10 25.53
CA SER A 60 13.01 3.56 26.78
C SER A 60 12.44 5.01 26.71
N GLY A 61 12.75 5.76 25.64
CA GLY A 61 12.21 7.11 25.39
C GLY A 61 11.17 7.20 24.25
N THR A 62 11.04 6.18 23.41
CA THR A 62 10.12 6.17 22.24
C THR A 62 8.77 5.51 22.56
N GLY A 63 8.67 4.82 23.70
CA GLY A 63 7.43 4.18 24.13
C GLY A 63 6.25 5.16 24.29
N ILE A 64 6.49 6.40 24.70
CA ILE A 64 5.42 7.39 24.88
C ILE A 64 4.82 7.78 23.54
N THR A 65 5.63 8.15 22.54
CA THR A 65 5.14 8.55 21.21
C THR A 65 4.39 7.42 20.51
N VAL A 66 4.88 6.19 20.64
CA VAL A 66 4.25 5.00 20.09
C VAL A 66 2.92 4.70 20.78
N LEU A 67 2.89 4.72 22.12
CA LEU A 67 1.67 4.51 22.90
C LEU A 67 0.63 5.59 22.59
N LEU A 68 1.06 6.84 22.47
CA LEU A 68 0.20 7.96 22.10
C LEU A 68 -0.39 7.77 20.70
N SER A 69 0.41 7.28 19.75
CA SER A 69 -0.05 7.00 18.38
C SER A 69 -1.11 5.89 18.34
N ILE A 70 -0.94 4.83 19.13
CA ILE A 70 -1.90 3.73 19.24
C ILE A 70 -3.21 4.21 19.86
N VAL A 71 -3.11 4.93 20.98
CA VAL A 71 -4.28 5.48 21.68
C VAL A 71 -5.04 6.42 20.75
N LEU A 72 -4.34 7.31 20.04
CA LEU A 72 -4.97 8.22 19.09
C LEU A 72 -5.70 7.46 17.97
N ASN A 73 -5.09 6.39 17.45
CA ASN A 73 -5.69 5.56 16.41
C ASN A 73 -7.00 4.91 16.90
N VAL A 74 -6.98 4.33 18.11
CA VAL A 74 -8.17 3.73 18.72
C VAL A 74 -9.27 4.77 18.94
N VAL A 75 -8.91 5.96 19.43
CA VAL A 75 -9.87 7.06 19.62
C VAL A 75 -10.49 7.50 18.30
N CYS A 76 -9.68 7.66 17.24
CA CYS A 76 -10.19 7.99 15.91
C CYS A 76 -11.13 6.91 15.36
N LEU A 77 -10.83 5.63 15.61
CA LEU A 77 -11.64 4.51 15.15
C LEU A 77 -13.00 4.49 15.87
N ILE A 78 -13.00 4.66 17.20
CA ILE A 78 -14.23 4.79 18.00
C ILE A 78 -15.05 6.00 17.53
N TRP A 79 -14.39 7.15 17.32
CA TRP A 79 -15.05 8.36 16.83
C TRP A 79 -15.72 8.14 15.47
N ALA A 80 -15.03 7.52 14.51
CA ALA A 80 -15.56 7.26 13.18
C ALA A 80 -16.80 6.35 13.22
N LEU A 81 -16.79 5.32 14.07
CA LEU A 81 -17.94 4.44 14.28
C LEU A 81 -19.12 5.20 14.89
N TRP A 82 -18.85 6.04 15.88
CA TRP A 82 -19.86 6.87 16.53
C TRP A 82 -20.47 7.89 15.57
N GLU A 83 -19.63 8.57 14.79
CA GLU A 83 -20.06 9.54 13.78
C GLU A 83 -20.93 8.88 12.70
N ARG A 84 -20.57 7.67 12.27
CA ARG A 84 -21.40 6.89 11.34
C ARG A 84 -22.77 6.57 11.95
N HIS A 85 -22.82 6.19 13.22
CA HIS A 85 -24.09 5.94 13.91
C HIS A 85 -24.94 7.22 14.01
N LEU A 86 -24.36 8.33 14.47
CA LEU A 86 -25.06 9.61 14.60
C LEU A 86 -25.58 10.14 13.27
N ARG A 87 -24.82 9.98 12.18
CA ARG A 87 -25.28 10.37 10.84
C ARG A 87 -26.54 9.60 10.45
N HIS A 88 -26.60 8.29 10.66
CA HIS A 88 -27.81 7.52 10.38
C HIS A 88 -29.00 7.97 11.22
N GLN A 89 -28.82 8.21 12.52
CA GLN A 89 -29.89 8.68 13.40
C GLN A 89 -30.42 10.05 12.97
N LYS A 90 -29.52 10.99 12.64
CA LYS A 90 -29.89 12.33 12.18
C LYS A 90 -30.66 12.28 10.87
N THR A 91 -30.22 11.45 9.91
CA THR A 91 -30.92 11.27 8.64
C THR A 91 -32.32 10.71 8.85
N ILE A 92 -32.48 9.70 9.71
CA ILE A 92 -33.79 9.11 10.03
C ILE A 92 -34.73 10.17 10.64
N TYR A 93 -34.24 10.91 11.64
CA TYR A 93 -35.02 11.95 12.30
C TYR A 93 -35.46 13.05 11.35
N LEU A 94 -34.52 13.61 10.57
CA LEU A 94 -34.81 14.68 9.62
C LEU A 94 -35.73 14.22 8.49
N CYS A 95 -35.57 12.99 7.99
CA CYS A 95 -36.44 12.44 6.97
C CYS A 95 -37.90 12.33 7.46
N GLY A 96 -38.10 11.87 8.70
CA GLY A 96 -39.43 11.83 9.33
C GLY A 96 -40.04 13.23 9.49
N TYR A 97 -39.24 14.19 9.97
CA TYR A 97 -39.68 15.57 10.15
C TYR A 97 -40.03 16.27 8.83
N ILE A 98 -39.21 16.10 7.79
CA ILE A 98 -39.50 16.63 6.45
C ILE A 98 -40.81 16.04 5.92
N LYS A 99 -41.02 14.73 6.06
CA LYS A 99 -42.26 14.09 5.63
C LYS A 99 -43.48 14.66 6.36
N GLU A 100 -43.37 14.91 7.66
CA GLU A 100 -44.44 15.54 8.44
C GLU A 100 -44.77 16.94 7.92
N LEU A 101 -43.74 17.77 7.66
CA LEU A 101 -43.91 19.11 7.10
C LEU A 101 -44.48 19.10 5.68
N GLU A 102 -43.99 18.22 4.82
CA GLU A 102 -44.49 18.06 3.45
C GLU A 102 -45.96 17.64 3.45
N THR A 103 -46.37 16.71 4.33
CA THR A 103 -47.76 16.25 4.44
C THR A 103 -48.70 17.34 4.96
N LYS A 104 -48.19 18.29 5.78
CA LYS A 104 -48.97 19.45 6.23
C LYS A 104 -49.26 20.45 5.10
N ILE A 105 -48.36 20.55 4.12
CA ILE A 105 -48.50 21.44 2.96
C ILE A 105 -49.31 20.77 1.85
N ASP A 106 -49.00 19.50 1.54
CA ASP A 106 -49.67 18.72 0.50
C ASP A 106 -49.83 17.26 0.96
N LYS A 107 -51.07 16.87 1.24
CA LYS A 107 -51.42 15.53 1.71
C LYS A 107 -51.16 14.43 0.69
N ASN A 108 -51.06 14.75 -0.60
CA ASN A 108 -50.90 13.77 -1.68
C ASN A 108 -49.45 13.69 -2.20
N ARG A 109 -48.50 14.40 -1.59
CA ARG A 109 -47.11 14.40 -2.02
C ARG A 109 -46.43 13.06 -1.71
N SER A 110 -46.15 12.29 -2.75
CA SER A 110 -45.25 11.14 -2.69
C SER A 110 -43.80 11.65 -2.74
N GLY A 111 -43.04 11.48 -1.64
CA GLY A 111 -41.64 11.91 -1.56
C GLY A 111 -40.71 11.22 -2.57
N SER A 112 -39.42 11.58 -2.55
CA SER A 112 -38.40 11.18 -3.55
C SER A 112 -38.05 9.68 -3.61
N GLY A 113 -38.78 8.80 -2.93
CA GLY A 113 -38.55 7.34 -2.95
C GLY A 113 -37.28 6.86 -2.24
N ILE A 114 -36.43 7.77 -1.75
CA ILE A 114 -35.19 7.44 -1.05
C ILE A 114 -35.52 7.02 0.38
N THR A 115 -35.05 5.84 0.78
CA THR A 115 -35.25 5.39 2.16
C THR A 115 -34.40 6.21 3.14
N PRO A 116 -34.77 6.29 4.43
CA PRO A 116 -33.93 6.93 5.45
C PRO A 116 -32.53 6.31 5.60
N LYS A 117 -32.32 5.12 5.02
CA LYS A 117 -31.02 4.42 4.98
C LYS A 117 -30.18 4.78 3.75
N GLY A 118 -30.68 5.65 2.86
CA GLY A 118 -29.99 6.05 1.63
C GLY A 118 -30.04 4.99 0.52
N THR A 119 -30.94 4.01 0.61
CA THR A 119 -31.16 3.03 -0.47
C THR A 119 -32.22 3.56 -1.44
N THR A 120 -32.08 3.17 -2.71
CA THR A 120 -33.12 3.35 -3.73
C THR A 120 -34.37 2.56 -3.36
N HIS A 121 -35.49 2.93 -3.98
CA HIS A 121 -36.77 2.33 -3.70
C HIS A 121 -36.74 0.84 -4.13
N PRO A 122 -37.22 -0.12 -3.31
CA PRO A 122 -37.18 -1.55 -3.64
C PRO A 122 -38.09 -1.94 -4.83
N LYS A 123 -38.74 -0.97 -5.47
CA LYS A 123 -39.50 -1.13 -6.71
C LYS A 123 -38.73 -0.65 -7.96
N ASP A 124 -37.54 -0.08 -7.77
CA ASP A 124 -36.66 0.40 -8.84
C ASP A 124 -35.53 -0.62 -9.16
N GLU A 125 -35.59 -1.83 -8.59
CA GLU A 125 -34.83 -3.03 -9.00
C GLU A 125 -35.58 -3.80 -10.10
#